data_AF-V4W1H6-F1
#
_entry.id   AF-V4W1H6-F1
#
_cell.length_a   1.000
_cell.length_b   1.000
_cell.length_c   1.000
_cell.angle_alpha   90.00
_cell.angle_beta   90.00
_cell.angle_gamma   90.00
#
_symmetry.space_group_name_H-M   'P 1'
#
loop_
_entity.id
_entity.type
_entity.pdbx_description
1 polymer ?
#
loop_
_entity_poly.entity_id
_entity_poly.type
_entity_poly.pdbx_seq_one_letter_code
_entity_poly.pdbx_strand_id
1 'polypeptide(L)'
;MAAIISCNFVTPRLPTNRIQTTHYKCNNNNGRVLSRRLLPKCCVKNHNHNPFQKLKECAISIALAAGLITGVPAIADANINANINMAMPDVSVLISGPPIKDPGALLRYALPIDNKAVREVQKPLEDITDSLKIAGVKALDPVERNVRQASRTLKQGKSLIVEGLAESKKEHGMELLQKLEAGMDELQQIVEDRDRDAVAPKQKELLNYVGGVEEDMVDGFPYEVPEEYQSMPLLKGRATVDMKVKVKDNPNVDECVFRIVLDGYNAPVTAGNFVDLVQRHFYDGMEIQRADGFVVQTGDPEGPAEGFIDPSTEKTRTIPLEIMVEGEKSPFYGATLEELGLYKAQTKLPFNAFGTMAMARDEFEDNSGSSQVFWLLKESELTPSNANILDGRYAVFGYVTENEGLLADVKVGDVIQSIQVVSGLENLVNPSYKIAA
;
A
#
# COMPACT_ATOMS: atom_id res chain seq x y z
N MET A 1 -44.18 34.73 -54.02
CA MET A 1 -44.30 33.27 -54.23
C MET A 1 -44.23 32.67 -52.82
N ALA A 2 -45.26 32.08 -52.20
CA ALA A 2 -46.28 31.12 -52.67
C ALA A 2 -45.64 29.78 -53.11
N ALA A 3 -45.99 28.60 -52.59
CA ALA A 3 -47.02 28.15 -51.61
C ALA A 3 -46.35 27.27 -50.50
N ILE A 4 -46.84 27.06 -49.26
CA ILE A 4 -48.12 26.55 -48.71
C ILE A 4 -48.39 25.09 -49.18
N ILE A 5 -48.29 24.07 -48.30
CA ILE A 5 -49.34 23.35 -47.52
C ILE A 5 -48.62 22.45 -46.47
N SER A 6 -49.02 22.08 -45.24
CA SER A 6 -50.08 22.42 -44.24
C SER A 6 -51.02 21.26 -43.79
N CYS A 7 -51.15 21.03 -42.46
CA CYS A 7 -52.21 20.26 -41.73
C CYS A 7 -52.20 18.71 -41.83
N ASN A 8 -52.72 17.90 -40.87
CA ASN A 8 -53.27 18.18 -39.51
C ASN A 8 -53.27 16.94 -38.55
N PHE A 9 -53.35 17.22 -37.24
CA PHE A 9 -53.82 16.45 -36.05
C PHE A 9 -54.34 14.99 -36.13
N VAL A 10 -54.11 14.21 -35.04
CA VAL A 10 -55.15 13.76 -34.04
C VAL A 10 -54.52 13.01 -32.84
N THR A 11 -55.16 13.07 -31.65
CA THR A 11 -54.78 12.35 -30.41
C THR A 11 -55.92 11.47 -29.86
N PRO A 12 -55.59 10.37 -29.14
CA PRO A 12 -56.28 10.00 -27.90
C PRO A 12 -55.27 9.60 -26.79
N ARG A 13 -55.28 10.24 -25.61
CA ARG A 13 -56.10 9.95 -24.40
C ARG A 13 -55.75 8.65 -23.66
N LEU A 14 -55.46 8.82 -22.36
CA LEU A 14 -55.23 7.80 -21.33
C LEU A 14 -56.48 6.95 -21.04
N PRO A 15 -56.32 5.84 -20.31
CA PRO A 15 -56.87 5.87 -18.94
C PRO A 15 -55.90 5.40 -17.85
N THR A 16 -55.99 6.05 -16.69
CA THR A 16 -55.44 5.56 -15.41
C THR A 16 -56.30 4.46 -14.82
N ASN A 17 -55.70 3.48 -14.12
CA ASN A 17 -56.41 2.83 -13.02
C ASN A 17 -55.46 2.38 -11.89
N ARG A 18 -56.03 2.02 -10.72
CA ARG A 18 -55.36 2.12 -9.42
C ARG A 18 -55.75 0.95 -8.49
N ILE A 19 -54.92 0.68 -7.48
CA ILE A 19 -55.17 -0.16 -6.29
C ILE A 19 -55.25 -1.69 -6.56
N GLN A 20 -54.28 -2.46 -6.01
CA GLN A 20 -54.55 -3.28 -4.81
C GLN A 20 -53.27 -3.83 -4.17
N THR A 21 -53.12 -3.52 -2.87
CA THR A 21 -52.18 -4.15 -1.94
C THR A 21 -52.88 -5.30 -1.22
N THR A 22 -52.30 -6.50 -1.24
CA THR A 22 -52.78 -7.63 -0.42
C THR A 22 -51.65 -8.15 0.48
N HIS A 23 -51.77 -7.92 1.79
CA HIS A 23 -50.93 -8.61 2.77
C HIS A 23 -51.23 -10.10 2.76
N TYR A 24 -50.19 -10.93 2.85
CA TYR A 24 -50.28 -12.25 3.45
C TYR A 24 -49.21 -12.41 4.52
N LYS A 25 -49.65 -12.53 5.78
CA LYS A 25 -48.86 -13.15 6.85
C LYS A 25 -48.99 -14.67 6.71
N CYS A 26 -47.91 -15.39 6.99
CA CYS A 26 -48.00 -16.75 7.51
C CYS A 26 -46.98 -16.91 8.65
N ASN A 27 -47.23 -17.84 9.58
CA ASN A 27 -46.51 -17.94 10.85
C ASN A 27 -46.00 -19.38 11.08
N ASN A 28 -45.09 -19.55 12.03
CA ASN A 28 -44.46 -20.81 12.46
C ASN A 28 -45.32 -22.09 12.37
N ASN A 29 -44.72 -23.20 11.91
CA ASN A 29 -44.37 -24.27 12.84
C ASN A 29 -43.43 -25.39 12.31
N ASN A 30 -42.91 -26.16 13.27
CA ASN A 30 -41.94 -27.26 13.18
C ASN A 30 -42.19 -28.38 12.14
N GLY A 31 -41.11 -29.02 11.68
CA GLY A 31 -41.17 -30.32 10.98
C GLY A 31 -39.81 -30.99 10.69
N ARG A 32 -39.29 -31.83 11.61
CA ARG A 32 -38.16 -32.75 11.35
C ARG A 32 -38.68 -34.11 10.84
N VAL A 33 -38.27 -34.58 9.66
CA VAL A 33 -38.23 -36.01 9.27
C VAL A 33 -37.05 -36.26 8.31
N LEU A 34 -36.40 -37.43 8.41
CA LEU A 34 -35.34 -37.88 7.49
C LEU A 34 -35.92 -38.62 6.27
N SER A 35 -35.22 -38.59 5.13
CA SER A 35 -35.34 -39.63 4.10
C SER A 35 -33.96 -40.05 3.57
N ARG A 36 -33.89 -41.20 2.90
CA ARG A 36 -32.64 -41.91 2.56
C ARG A 36 -32.23 -41.78 1.09
N ARG A 37 -30.93 -41.99 0.88
CA ARG A 37 -30.22 -42.36 -0.36
C ARG A 37 -31.08 -43.02 -1.45
N LEU A 38 -30.79 -42.72 -2.71
CA LEU A 38 -30.44 -43.74 -3.71
C LEU A 38 -29.56 -43.15 -4.83
N LEU A 39 -28.64 -43.96 -5.35
CA LEU A 39 -27.76 -43.67 -6.49
C LEU A 39 -28.14 -44.58 -7.67
N PRO A 40 -28.12 -44.09 -8.92
CA PRO A 40 -27.90 -44.92 -10.09
C PRO A 40 -26.39 -45.13 -10.33
N LYS A 41 -26.02 -46.29 -10.87
CA LYS A 41 -24.67 -46.60 -11.38
C LYS A 41 -24.81 -47.50 -12.62
N CYS A 42 -23.72 -47.72 -13.33
CA CYS A 42 -23.58 -48.52 -14.56
C CYS A 42 -24.07 -47.79 -15.85
N CYS A 43 -23.52 -48.08 -17.04
CA CYS A 43 -22.49 -49.08 -17.37
C CYS A 43 -21.49 -48.63 -18.44
N VAL A 44 -20.35 -49.33 -18.51
CA VAL A 44 -19.25 -49.12 -19.47
C VAL A 44 -19.50 -49.94 -20.75
N LYS A 45 -19.00 -49.45 -21.89
CA LYS A 45 -18.68 -50.30 -23.06
C LYS A 45 -17.26 -50.02 -23.55
N ASN A 46 -16.48 -51.09 -23.74
CA ASN A 46 -15.19 -51.03 -24.40
C ASN A 46 -15.35 -50.98 -25.93
N HIS A 47 -14.36 -50.42 -26.62
CA HIS A 47 -13.85 -51.03 -27.85
C HIS A 47 -12.33 -50.86 -27.91
N ASN A 48 -11.61 -51.95 -28.14
CA ASN A 48 -10.18 -51.90 -28.47
C ASN A 48 -9.99 -51.44 -29.91
N HIS A 49 -8.92 -50.70 -30.20
CA HIS A 49 -7.86 -51.20 -31.08
C HIS A 49 -6.55 -50.40 -30.94
N ASN A 50 -5.44 -51.12 -31.01
CA ASN A 50 -4.05 -50.65 -31.12
C ASN A 50 -3.37 -51.66 -32.11
N PRO A 51 -2.25 -51.36 -32.80
CA PRO A 51 -0.93 -51.55 -32.15
C PRO A 51 0.30 -50.75 -32.72
N PHE A 52 1.43 -50.86 -31.99
CA PHE A 52 2.85 -50.62 -32.42
C PHE A 52 3.29 -49.16 -32.69
N GLN A 53 4.52 -48.68 -32.39
CA GLN A 53 5.78 -49.13 -31.71
C GLN A 53 6.58 -47.83 -31.39
N LYS A 54 7.58 -47.66 -30.49
CA LYS A 54 8.40 -48.43 -29.51
C LYS A 54 8.68 -47.46 -28.31
N LEU A 55 9.06 -47.80 -27.07
CA LEU A 55 9.93 -48.82 -26.45
C LEU A 55 11.45 -48.50 -26.44
N LYS A 56 11.92 -47.92 -25.32
CA LYS A 56 13.15 -48.35 -24.61
C LYS A 56 13.12 -47.91 -23.14
N GLU A 57 13.90 -48.60 -22.31
CA GLU A 57 13.83 -48.59 -20.84
C GLU A 57 15.16 -48.14 -20.22
N CYS A 58 15.15 -47.68 -18.96
CA CYS A 58 15.77 -48.38 -17.83
C CYS A 58 15.61 -47.63 -16.50
N ALA A 59 15.54 -48.38 -15.41
CA ALA A 59 15.66 -47.94 -14.01
C ALA A 59 16.49 -48.98 -13.24
N ILE A 60 16.87 -48.73 -11.97
CA ILE A 60 16.91 -49.69 -10.81
C ILE A 60 17.79 -49.18 -9.64
N SER A 61 17.23 -49.29 -8.41
CA SER A 61 17.84 -49.46 -7.05
C SER A 61 18.99 -48.54 -6.56
N ILE A 62 18.98 -47.95 -5.34
CA ILE A 62 18.66 -48.36 -3.94
C ILE A 62 19.94 -48.60 -3.08
N ALA A 63 19.91 -48.03 -1.87
CA ALA A 63 21.00 -47.78 -0.91
C ALA A 63 21.68 -48.98 -0.22
N LEU A 64 22.81 -48.70 0.46
CA LEU A 64 23.19 -49.31 1.74
C LEU A 64 24.12 -48.39 2.57
N ALA A 65 24.30 -48.65 3.87
CA ALA A 65 25.20 -47.89 4.76
C ALA A 65 25.83 -48.76 5.88
N ALA A 66 27.15 -48.63 6.09
CA ALA A 66 27.99 -49.01 7.26
C ALA A 66 29.48 -48.77 6.91
N GLY A 67 30.45 -48.51 7.81
CA GLY A 67 30.37 -48.17 9.24
C GLY A 67 31.75 -48.12 9.95
N LEU A 68 31.94 -47.11 10.83
CA LEU A 68 32.76 -47.06 12.07
C LEU A 68 34.27 -47.46 12.16
N ILE A 69 35.06 -46.53 12.74
CA ILE A 69 36.22 -46.71 13.68
C ILE A 69 37.56 -47.18 13.06
N THR A 70 38.66 -46.39 13.13
CA THR A 70 39.62 -46.28 14.26
C THR A 70 40.53 -45.03 14.14
N GLY A 71 41.08 -44.51 15.26
CA GLY A 71 42.26 -43.61 15.27
C GLY A 71 42.12 -42.30 16.07
N VAL A 72 42.96 -42.11 17.11
CA VAL A 72 42.99 -40.96 18.06
C VAL A 72 44.38 -40.89 18.72
N PRO A 73 44.96 -39.74 19.14
CA PRO A 73 44.76 -38.33 18.74
C PRO A 73 46.05 -37.70 18.16
N ALA A 74 45.97 -36.43 17.76
CA ALA A 74 47.12 -35.51 17.75
C ALA A 74 46.68 -34.16 18.35
N ILE A 75 47.41 -33.65 19.35
CA ILE A 75 47.17 -32.33 19.96
C ILE A 75 48.11 -31.33 19.29
N ALA A 76 47.55 -30.24 18.76
CA ALA A 76 48.28 -29.07 18.33
C ALA A 76 47.41 -27.83 18.57
N ASP A 77 47.90 -26.89 19.38
CA ASP A 77 47.15 -25.70 19.74
C ASP A 77 47.09 -24.70 18.58
N ALA A 78 45.88 -24.20 18.30
CA ALA A 78 45.66 -23.02 17.48
C ALA A 78 44.47 -22.24 18.04
N ASN A 79 44.69 -20.99 18.43
CA ASN A 79 43.63 -20.11 18.93
C ASN A 79 42.62 -19.83 17.81
N ILE A 80 41.41 -20.34 17.93
CA ILE A 80 40.25 -19.89 17.15
C ILE A 80 39.28 -19.25 18.14
N ASN A 81 39.09 -17.94 17.99
CA ASN A 81 38.04 -17.23 18.73
C ASN A 81 36.69 -17.82 18.34
N ALA A 82 36.00 -18.40 19.32
CA ALA A 82 34.61 -18.78 19.15
C ALA A 82 33.76 -17.51 19.08
N ASN A 83 33.58 -16.97 17.86
CA ASN A 83 32.52 -16.02 17.59
C ASN A 83 31.19 -16.74 17.84
N ILE A 84 30.68 -16.59 19.07
CA ILE A 84 29.31 -16.95 19.41
C ILE A 84 28.43 -15.97 18.64
N ASN A 85 28.03 -16.35 17.44
CA ASN A 85 26.91 -15.74 16.76
C ASN A 85 25.69 -15.95 17.66
N MET A 86 25.40 -14.95 18.49
CA MET A 86 24.15 -14.84 19.23
C MET A 86 23.04 -14.80 18.20
N ALA A 87 22.42 -15.96 17.94
CA ALA A 87 21.17 -16.01 17.21
C ALA A 87 20.20 -15.08 17.94
N MET A 88 19.81 -13.99 17.29
CA MET A 88 18.80 -13.10 17.85
C MET A 88 17.53 -13.93 18.05
N PRO A 89 16.81 -13.79 19.18
CA PRO A 89 15.56 -14.49 19.35
C PRO A 89 14.61 -14.03 18.24
N ASP A 90 14.06 -14.98 17.47
CA ASP A 90 13.08 -14.72 16.41
C ASP A 90 11.90 -13.92 17.01
N VAL A 91 11.86 -12.61 16.74
CA VAL A 91 10.91 -11.64 17.32
C VAL A 91 9.57 -11.81 16.63
N SER A 92 8.96 -12.96 16.88
CA SER A 92 7.66 -13.41 16.37
C SER A 92 6.51 -12.67 17.07
N VAL A 93 6.49 -11.34 16.93
CA VAL A 93 5.37 -10.49 17.30
C VAL A 93 4.23 -10.78 16.33
N LEU A 94 3.35 -11.70 16.74
CA LEU A 94 2.06 -11.90 16.10
C LEU A 94 1.19 -10.65 16.36
N ILE A 95 1.28 -9.65 15.47
CA ILE A 95 0.35 -8.52 15.41
C ILE A 95 -1.03 -9.09 15.03
N SER A 96 -1.78 -9.48 16.06
CA SER A 96 -3.09 -10.13 15.97
C SER A 96 -4.22 -9.13 15.75
N GLY A 97 -3.98 -8.18 14.83
CA GLY A 97 -4.95 -7.18 14.37
C GLY A 97 -5.41 -7.45 12.94
N PRO A 98 -6.53 -6.82 12.50
CA PRO A 98 -6.82 -6.61 11.08
C PRO A 98 -5.70 -5.77 10.43
N PRO A 99 -5.50 -5.87 9.09
CA PRO A 99 -4.54 -5.02 8.39
C PRO A 99 -4.93 -3.55 8.49
N ILE A 100 -3.92 -2.68 8.59
CA ILE A 100 -4.09 -1.23 8.49
C ILE A 100 -4.31 -0.89 7.02
N LYS A 101 -5.51 -0.41 6.68
CA LYS A 101 -5.91 -0.04 5.31
C LYS A 101 -5.90 1.47 5.03
N ASP A 102 -5.73 2.31 6.06
CA ASP A 102 -5.57 3.76 5.89
C ASP A 102 -4.14 4.07 5.40
N PRO A 103 -3.97 4.68 4.21
CA PRO A 103 -2.64 5.03 3.70
C PRO A 103 -1.92 6.03 4.61
N GLY A 104 -2.66 6.92 5.30
CA GLY A 104 -2.09 7.83 6.29
C GLY A 104 -1.50 7.10 7.49
N ALA A 105 -2.18 6.06 7.99
CA ALA A 105 -1.72 5.25 9.11
C ALA A 105 -0.51 4.39 8.73
N LEU A 106 -0.49 3.81 7.53
CA LEU A 106 0.70 3.11 7.02
C LEU A 106 1.91 4.05 6.97
N LEU A 107 1.75 5.26 6.45
CA LEU A 107 2.79 6.29 6.46
C LEU A 107 3.22 6.68 7.89
N ARG A 108 2.28 6.89 8.82
CA ARG A 108 2.63 7.19 10.23
C ARG A 108 3.46 6.06 10.83
N TYR A 109 3.01 4.81 10.75
CA TYR A 109 3.72 3.65 11.33
C TYR A 109 5.06 3.34 10.64
N ALA A 110 5.22 3.65 9.35
CA ALA A 110 6.48 3.46 8.62
C ALA A 110 7.62 4.39 9.10
N LEU A 111 7.32 5.49 9.80
CA LEU A 111 8.33 6.48 10.23
C LEU A 111 9.40 5.86 11.16
N PRO A 112 10.68 6.25 11.01
CA PRO A 112 11.80 5.68 11.77
C PRO A 112 11.91 6.28 13.19
N ILE A 113 10.86 6.17 14.00
CA ILE A 113 10.77 6.75 15.36
C ILE A 113 10.39 5.71 16.43
N ASP A 114 10.99 5.79 17.62
CA ASP A 114 10.57 5.07 18.85
C ASP A 114 10.16 6.06 19.94
N ASN A 115 9.01 6.73 19.73
CA ASN A 115 8.38 7.57 20.74
C ASN A 115 6.99 7.01 21.08
N LYS A 116 6.87 6.38 22.25
CA LYS A 116 5.62 5.72 22.67
C LYS A 116 4.52 6.73 23.03
N ALA A 117 4.88 7.92 23.49
CA ALA A 117 3.91 8.94 23.90
C ALA A 117 3.08 9.46 22.70
N VAL A 118 3.70 9.66 21.52
CA VAL A 118 2.94 10.06 20.32
C VAL A 118 2.12 8.90 19.75
N ARG A 119 2.63 7.66 19.76
CA ARG A 119 1.87 6.47 19.33
C ARG A 119 0.64 6.18 20.21
N GLU A 120 0.72 6.44 21.52
CA GLU A 120 -0.43 6.36 22.44
C GLU A 120 -1.47 7.48 22.24
N VAL A 121 -1.11 8.58 21.55
CA VAL A 121 -2.04 9.62 21.08
C VAL A 121 -2.63 9.29 19.72
N GLN A 122 -1.81 8.78 18.79
CA GLN A 122 -2.22 8.34 17.45
C GLN A 122 -3.31 7.25 17.53
N LYS A 123 -3.08 6.18 18.31
CA LYS A 123 -3.90 4.97 18.22
C LYS A 123 -5.39 5.19 18.53
N PRO A 124 -5.79 5.90 19.61
CA PRO A 124 -7.21 6.18 19.85
C PRO A 124 -7.85 7.05 18.76
N LEU A 125 -7.10 7.98 18.14
CA LEU A 125 -7.60 8.79 17.03
C LEU A 125 -7.85 7.96 15.77
N GLU A 126 -7.09 6.91 15.52
CA GLU A 126 -7.34 5.99 14.40
C GLU A 126 -8.53 5.05 14.68
N ASP A 127 -8.70 4.61 15.93
CA ASP A 127 -9.82 3.77 16.38
C ASP A 127 -11.20 4.49 16.31
N ILE A 128 -11.22 5.80 16.03
CA ILE A 128 -12.44 6.54 15.67
C ILE A 128 -13.02 6.03 14.35
N THR A 129 -12.19 5.62 13.37
CA THR A 129 -12.66 5.08 12.08
C THR A 129 -13.46 3.79 12.28
N ASP A 130 -13.02 2.91 13.17
CA ASP A 130 -13.76 1.69 13.52
C ASP A 130 -15.02 2.01 14.35
N SER A 131 -14.94 3.01 15.23
CA SER A 131 -16.10 3.48 16.02
C SER A 131 -17.23 4.03 15.13
N LEU A 132 -16.88 4.73 14.04
CA LEU A 132 -17.84 5.30 13.08
C LEU A 132 -18.56 4.26 12.20
N LYS A 133 -18.12 2.99 12.21
CA LYS A 133 -18.82 1.85 11.57
C LYS A 133 -20.07 1.43 12.34
N ILE A 134 -20.24 1.88 13.59
CA ILE A 134 -21.46 1.66 14.37
C ILE A 134 -22.60 2.50 13.78
N ALA A 135 -23.81 1.94 13.70
CA ALA A 135 -24.95 2.62 13.08
C ALA A 135 -25.53 3.75 13.96
N GLY A 136 -25.56 4.97 13.42
CA GLY A 136 -26.21 6.14 13.99
C GLY A 136 -25.51 6.75 15.21
N VAL A 137 -26.24 7.53 15.98
CA VAL A 137 -25.74 8.36 17.11
C VAL A 137 -24.94 7.56 18.16
N LYS A 138 -25.14 6.24 18.26
CA LYS A 138 -24.39 5.32 19.14
C LYS A 138 -22.92 5.15 18.76
N ALA A 139 -22.51 5.53 17.55
CA ALA A 139 -21.10 5.62 17.17
C ALA A 139 -20.34 6.67 17.99
N LEU A 140 -21.04 7.69 18.49
CA LEU A 140 -20.41 8.84 19.14
C LEU A 140 -19.94 8.53 20.56
N ASP A 141 -20.59 7.65 21.31
CA ASP A 141 -20.17 7.36 22.70
C ASP A 141 -18.80 6.63 22.77
N PRO A 142 -18.42 5.76 21.81
CA PRO A 142 -17.04 5.29 21.63
C PRO A 142 -16.07 6.38 21.11
N VAL A 143 -16.49 7.22 20.16
CA VAL A 143 -15.64 8.33 19.66
C VAL A 143 -15.31 9.31 20.79
N GLU A 144 -16.28 9.70 21.60
CA GLU A 144 -16.14 10.57 22.79
C GLU A 144 -15.08 10.02 23.76
N ARG A 145 -15.06 8.69 23.95
CA ARG A 145 -14.05 8.01 24.76
C ARG A 145 -12.66 8.09 24.13
N ASN A 146 -12.55 7.82 22.83
CA ASN A 146 -11.28 7.84 22.11
C ASN A 146 -10.66 9.25 22.07
N VAL A 147 -11.48 10.28 21.80
CA VAL A 147 -11.07 11.69 21.83
C VAL A 147 -10.60 12.10 23.23
N ARG A 148 -11.35 11.77 24.29
CA ARG A 148 -10.95 12.04 25.67
C ARG A 148 -9.73 11.23 26.13
N GLN A 149 -9.50 10.04 25.56
CA GLN A 149 -8.29 9.26 25.78
C GLN A 149 -7.08 9.94 25.10
N ALA A 150 -7.14 10.25 23.81
CA ALA A 150 -6.08 10.93 23.09
C ALA A 150 -5.73 12.30 23.70
N SER A 151 -6.74 13.12 24.03
CA SER A 151 -6.57 14.42 24.69
C SER A 151 -5.92 14.29 26.08
N ARG A 152 -6.26 13.24 26.86
CA ARG A 152 -5.58 12.95 28.12
C ARG A 152 -4.14 12.52 27.91
N THR A 153 -3.88 11.57 27.01
CA THR A 153 -2.52 11.09 26.71
C THR A 153 -1.64 12.23 26.23
N LEU A 154 -2.13 13.08 25.32
CA LEU A 154 -1.40 14.25 24.82
C LEU A 154 -1.05 15.20 25.95
N LYS A 155 -2.02 15.57 26.79
CA LYS A 155 -1.83 16.48 27.94
C LYS A 155 -0.94 15.87 29.04
N GLN A 156 -0.70 14.56 29.05
CA GLN A 156 0.22 13.86 29.97
C GLN A 156 1.61 13.61 29.37
N GLY A 157 1.69 13.28 28.08
CA GLY A 157 2.91 12.92 27.35
C GLY A 157 3.63 14.09 26.67
N LYS A 158 3.06 15.30 26.69
CA LYS A 158 3.56 16.48 25.96
C LYS A 158 5.07 16.74 26.13
N SER A 159 5.63 16.55 27.32
CA SER A 159 7.07 16.73 27.53
C SER A 159 7.89 15.68 26.76
N LEU A 160 7.54 14.39 26.88
CA LEU A 160 8.18 13.29 26.15
C LEU A 160 8.03 13.39 24.63
N ILE A 161 6.96 14.05 24.16
CA ILE A 161 6.76 14.35 22.74
C ILE A 161 7.70 15.48 22.31
N VAL A 162 7.75 16.60 23.04
CA VAL A 162 8.64 17.75 22.74
C VAL A 162 10.13 17.42 22.94
N GLU A 163 10.47 16.53 23.87
CA GLU A 163 11.82 15.97 24.07
C GLU A 163 12.25 15.04 22.92
N GLY A 164 11.30 14.50 22.16
CA GLY A 164 11.55 13.66 20.99
C GLY A 164 11.60 14.41 19.66
N LEU A 165 11.33 15.72 19.63
CA LEU A 165 11.42 16.53 18.42
C LEU A 165 12.87 16.81 18.03
N ALA A 166 13.16 16.76 16.72
CA ALA A 166 14.43 17.21 16.14
C ALA A 166 14.67 18.69 16.50
N GLU A 167 15.87 19.05 16.96
CA GLU A 167 16.15 20.42 17.42
C GLU A 167 15.99 21.44 16.27
N SER A 168 16.21 21.00 15.04
CA SER A 168 16.02 21.78 13.80
C SER A 168 14.55 22.03 13.41
N LYS A 169 13.60 21.18 13.85
CA LYS A 169 12.17 21.23 13.49
C LYS A 169 11.26 21.58 14.67
N LYS A 170 11.82 21.68 15.87
CA LYS A 170 11.16 21.83 17.18
C LYS A 170 10.09 22.93 17.24
N GLU A 171 10.32 24.07 16.58
CA GLU A 171 9.36 25.18 16.52
C GLU A 171 8.09 24.79 15.74
N HIS A 172 8.23 24.16 14.57
CA HIS A 172 7.13 23.66 13.77
C HIS A 172 6.36 22.54 14.49
N GLY A 173 7.07 21.57 15.07
CA GLY A 173 6.46 20.50 15.86
C GLY A 173 5.69 21.03 17.08
N MET A 174 6.18 22.10 17.73
CA MET A 174 5.45 22.79 18.79
C MET A 174 4.24 23.58 18.29
N GLU A 175 4.25 24.10 17.06
CA GLU A 175 3.08 24.72 16.42
C GLU A 175 2.01 23.67 16.09
N LEU A 176 2.41 22.53 15.50
CA LEU A 176 1.52 21.41 15.20
C LEU A 176 0.89 20.82 16.47
N LEU A 177 1.65 20.73 17.58
CA LEU A 177 1.09 20.29 18.86
C LEU A 177 0.03 21.23 19.42
N GLN A 178 0.17 22.54 19.22
CA GLN A 178 -0.86 23.52 19.61
C GLN A 178 -2.12 23.40 18.74
N LYS A 179 -1.96 23.19 17.43
CA LYS A 179 -3.08 22.90 16.51
C LYS A 179 -3.79 21.59 16.88
N LEU A 180 -3.04 20.56 17.24
CA LEU A 180 -3.58 19.27 17.70
C LEU A 180 -4.35 19.40 19.02
N GLU A 181 -3.84 20.16 20.00
CA GLU A 181 -4.55 20.41 21.26
C GLU A 181 -5.87 21.17 21.05
N ALA A 182 -5.85 22.26 20.26
CA ALA A 182 -7.05 23.03 19.95
C ALA A 182 -8.06 22.19 19.15
N GLY A 183 -7.60 21.49 18.11
CA GLY A 183 -8.41 20.63 17.27
C GLY A 183 -9.00 19.41 17.98
N MET A 184 -8.36 18.91 19.05
CA MET A 184 -8.94 17.88 19.92
C MET A 184 -10.08 18.42 20.77
N ASP A 185 -9.94 19.62 21.31
CA ASP A 185 -11.00 20.25 22.11
C ASP A 185 -12.19 20.66 21.20
N GLU A 186 -11.93 21.08 19.95
CA GLU A 186 -12.96 21.23 18.89
C GLU A 186 -13.65 19.90 18.53
N LEU A 187 -12.89 18.81 18.36
CA LEU A 187 -13.45 17.49 18.07
C LEU A 187 -14.29 16.96 19.24
N GLN A 188 -13.93 17.27 20.49
CA GLN A 188 -14.79 16.98 21.64
C GLN A 188 -16.11 17.75 21.55
N GLN A 189 -16.09 19.04 21.19
CA GLN A 189 -17.31 19.85 21.00
C GLN A 189 -18.22 19.27 19.91
N ILE A 190 -17.68 18.90 18.74
CA ILE A 190 -18.41 18.24 17.64
C ILE A 190 -19.17 16.99 18.13
N VAL A 191 -18.51 16.17 18.94
CA VAL A 191 -19.08 14.92 19.47
C VAL A 191 -20.13 15.19 20.56
N GLU A 192 -19.95 16.23 21.38
CA GLU A 192 -20.92 16.65 22.39
C GLU A 192 -22.18 17.30 21.77
N ASP A 193 -22.04 18.07 20.69
CA ASP A 193 -23.14 18.59 19.86
C ASP A 193 -23.81 17.51 18.98
N ARG A 194 -23.25 16.31 18.97
CA ARG A 194 -23.72 15.10 18.27
C ARG A 194 -23.73 15.20 16.74
N ASP A 195 -22.91 16.08 16.14
CA ASP A 195 -22.64 16.06 14.71
C ASP A 195 -21.70 14.87 14.40
N ARG A 196 -22.25 13.85 13.73
CA ARG A 196 -21.49 12.66 13.33
C ARG A 196 -20.63 12.91 12.09
N ASP A 197 -21.12 13.74 11.17
CA ASP A 197 -20.57 13.79 9.82
C ASP A 197 -19.38 14.76 9.75
N ALA A 198 -19.28 15.72 10.68
CA ALA A 198 -18.08 16.50 10.95
C ALA A 198 -16.93 15.72 11.65
N VAL A 199 -17.20 14.55 12.26
CA VAL A 199 -16.16 13.76 12.99
C VAL A 199 -15.05 13.29 12.05
N ALA A 200 -15.39 12.66 10.92
CA ALA A 200 -14.38 12.03 10.05
C ALA A 200 -13.45 13.04 9.35
N PRO A 201 -13.93 14.19 8.82
CA PRO A 201 -13.03 15.24 8.32
C PRO A 201 -12.08 15.77 9.40
N LYS A 202 -12.59 16.05 10.61
CA LYS A 202 -11.77 16.56 11.71
C LYS A 202 -10.78 15.51 12.23
N GLN A 203 -11.17 14.23 12.27
CA GLN A 203 -10.26 13.12 12.57
C GLN A 203 -9.08 13.07 11.58
N LYS A 204 -9.32 13.21 10.27
CA LYS A 204 -8.24 13.27 9.26
C LYS A 204 -7.32 14.49 9.48
N GLU A 205 -7.89 15.64 9.81
CA GLU A 205 -7.12 16.84 10.17
C GLU A 205 -6.17 16.60 11.37
N LEU A 206 -6.68 16.04 12.47
CA LEU A 206 -5.85 15.74 13.65
C LEU A 206 -4.78 14.67 13.37
N LEU A 207 -5.11 13.64 12.59
CA LEU A 207 -4.15 12.59 12.20
C LEU A 207 -3.05 13.11 11.25
N ASN A 208 -3.32 14.18 10.48
CA ASN A 208 -2.29 14.89 9.72
C ASN A 208 -1.37 15.70 10.65
N TYR A 209 -1.91 16.37 11.69
CA TYR A 209 -1.07 17.05 12.69
C TYR A 209 -0.20 16.05 13.48
N VAL A 210 -0.74 14.89 13.85
CA VAL A 210 0.05 13.80 14.46
C VAL A 210 1.17 13.34 13.51
N GLY A 211 0.86 13.08 12.23
CA GLY A 211 1.87 12.69 11.25
C GLY A 211 2.99 13.72 11.07
N GLY A 212 2.66 15.01 11.02
CA GLY A 212 3.66 16.08 10.96
C GLY A 212 4.53 16.16 12.22
N VAL A 213 3.95 16.00 13.42
CA VAL A 213 4.71 15.91 14.68
C VAL A 213 5.65 14.71 14.68
N GLU A 214 5.23 13.57 14.14
CA GLU A 214 6.06 12.36 14.01
C GLU A 214 7.19 12.54 12.98
N GLU A 215 6.96 13.27 11.89
CA GLU A 215 7.99 13.66 10.91
C GLU A 215 8.96 14.71 11.47
N ASP A 216 8.50 15.55 12.41
CA ASP A 216 9.33 16.50 13.15
C ASP A 216 10.19 15.83 14.25
N MET A 217 9.93 14.56 14.61
CA MET A 217 10.84 13.76 15.44
C MET A 217 12.02 13.18 14.66
N VAL A 218 11.97 13.17 13.32
CA VAL A 218 13.05 12.59 12.50
C VAL A 218 14.15 13.64 12.26
N ASP A 219 15.17 13.62 13.12
CA ASP A 219 16.31 14.55 13.11
C ASP A 219 17.29 14.33 11.94
N GLY A 220 17.27 13.15 11.32
CA GLY A 220 18.12 12.83 10.16
C GLY A 220 17.70 11.55 9.44
N PHE A 221 18.37 11.24 8.34
CA PHE A 221 18.13 10.01 7.59
C PHE A 221 18.72 8.79 8.34
N PRO A 222 17.95 7.69 8.55
CA PRO A 222 18.24 6.72 9.62
C PRO A 222 19.37 5.70 9.36
N TYR A 223 19.85 5.55 8.12
CA TYR A 223 20.92 4.62 7.75
C TYR A 223 21.71 5.11 6.53
N GLU A 224 22.86 4.50 6.26
CA GLU A 224 23.62 4.75 5.02
C GLU A 224 23.14 3.80 3.91
N VAL A 225 22.94 4.35 2.71
CA VAL A 225 22.62 3.58 1.49
C VAL A 225 23.91 2.92 0.97
N PRO A 226 23.89 1.67 0.45
CA PRO A 226 25.07 1.01 -0.10
C PRO A 226 25.81 1.83 -1.16
N GLU A 227 27.16 1.78 -1.17
CA GLU A 227 28.02 2.59 -2.06
C GLU A 227 27.63 2.50 -3.54
N GLU A 228 27.19 1.32 -3.97
CA GLU A 228 26.69 1.02 -5.32
C GLU A 228 25.48 1.88 -5.74
N TYR A 229 24.63 2.31 -4.80
CA TYR A 229 23.47 3.17 -5.07
C TYR A 229 23.66 4.62 -4.59
N GLN A 230 24.74 4.93 -3.85
CA GLN A 230 25.02 6.28 -3.33
C GLN A 230 25.17 7.37 -4.41
N SER A 231 25.38 6.99 -5.68
CA SER A 231 25.47 7.92 -6.82
C SER A 231 24.16 8.08 -7.62
N MET A 232 23.13 7.27 -7.31
CA MET A 232 21.79 7.40 -7.89
C MET A 232 21.01 8.56 -7.23
N PRO A 233 19.90 9.03 -7.83
CA PRO A 233 18.97 9.93 -7.15
C PRO A 233 18.33 9.23 -5.94
N LEU A 234 18.45 9.82 -4.75
CA LEU A 234 17.97 9.26 -3.48
C LEU A 234 17.01 10.23 -2.79
N LEU A 235 15.83 9.78 -2.36
CA LEU A 235 14.94 10.57 -1.53
C LEU A 235 15.28 10.33 -0.05
N LYS A 236 16.00 11.26 0.59
CA LYS A 236 16.41 11.14 2.00
C LYS A 236 15.38 11.70 3.00
N GLY A 237 14.11 11.39 2.76
CA GLY A 237 12.98 11.87 3.56
C GLY A 237 11.66 11.52 2.91
N ARG A 238 10.68 12.41 2.96
CA ARG A 238 9.42 12.31 2.21
C ARG A 238 9.32 13.33 1.11
N ALA A 239 8.55 13.02 0.09
CA ALA A 239 8.11 13.96 -0.94
C ALA A 239 6.62 13.76 -1.19
N THR A 240 5.92 14.84 -1.50
CA THR A 240 4.50 14.82 -1.85
C THR A 240 4.35 15.20 -3.32
N VAL A 241 3.59 14.42 -4.09
CA VAL A 241 3.26 14.73 -5.49
C VAL A 241 1.76 14.83 -5.72
N ASP A 242 1.37 15.70 -6.65
CA ASP A 242 0.04 15.71 -7.26
C ASP A 242 0.15 15.12 -8.67
N MET A 243 -0.53 13.98 -8.88
CA MET A 243 -0.70 13.36 -10.19
C MET A 243 -2.04 13.76 -10.78
N LYS A 244 -2.03 14.49 -11.90
CA LYS A 244 -3.23 14.97 -12.60
C LYS A 244 -3.54 14.05 -13.77
N VAL A 245 -4.71 13.39 -13.75
CA VAL A 245 -5.13 12.42 -14.78
C VAL A 245 -6.37 12.93 -15.50
N LYS A 246 -6.35 12.88 -16.83
CA LYS A 246 -7.52 13.06 -17.69
C LYS A 246 -8.18 11.72 -17.92
N VAL A 247 -9.41 11.57 -17.45
CA VAL A 247 -10.22 10.36 -17.66
C VAL A 247 -10.96 10.49 -18.99
N LYS A 248 -10.86 9.49 -19.86
CA LYS A 248 -11.59 9.40 -21.13
C LYS A 248 -12.91 8.67 -20.90
N ASP A 249 -13.94 9.10 -21.64
CA ASP A 249 -15.24 8.44 -21.72
C ASP A 249 -15.87 8.08 -20.35
N ASN A 250 -15.85 9.03 -19.41
CA ASN A 250 -16.59 8.96 -18.13
C ASN A 250 -17.51 10.19 -17.99
N PRO A 251 -18.84 10.03 -17.94
CA PRO A 251 -19.78 11.16 -17.91
C PRO A 251 -19.84 11.90 -16.57
N ASN A 252 -19.16 11.41 -15.53
CA ASN A 252 -19.16 11.99 -14.19
C ASN A 252 -17.82 12.64 -13.80
N VAL A 253 -16.73 12.28 -14.50
CA VAL A 253 -15.35 12.59 -14.13
C VAL A 253 -14.52 12.82 -15.40
N ASP A 254 -14.25 14.07 -15.76
CA ASP A 254 -13.34 14.42 -16.88
C ASP A 254 -11.86 14.42 -16.43
N GLU A 255 -11.61 14.68 -15.15
CA GLU A 255 -10.28 15.00 -14.61
C GLU A 255 -10.17 14.65 -13.11
N CYS A 256 -9.08 14.00 -12.73
CA CYS A 256 -8.74 13.61 -11.36
C CYS A 256 -7.41 14.27 -10.94
N VAL A 257 -7.27 14.56 -9.64
CA VAL A 257 -5.97 14.87 -9.02
C VAL A 257 -5.77 13.92 -7.84
N PHE A 258 -4.71 13.12 -7.90
CA PHE A 258 -4.33 12.17 -6.86
C PHE A 258 -3.16 12.74 -6.05
N ARG A 259 -3.37 12.93 -4.75
CA ARG A 259 -2.32 13.30 -3.80
C ARG A 259 -1.57 12.03 -3.41
N ILE A 260 -0.27 11.98 -3.65
CA ILE A 260 0.57 10.80 -3.33
C ILE A 260 1.72 11.24 -2.42
N VAL A 261 1.92 10.53 -1.32
CA VAL A 261 3.09 10.70 -0.44
C VAL A 261 4.07 9.57 -0.71
N LEU A 262 5.33 9.94 -0.94
CA LEU A 262 6.44 9.07 -1.29
C LEU A 262 7.36 8.94 -0.08
N ASP A 263 7.71 7.71 0.30
CA ASP A 263 8.43 7.39 1.53
C ASP A 263 9.86 6.91 1.27
N GLY A 264 10.77 7.89 1.15
CA GLY A 264 12.20 7.63 1.02
C GLY A 264 12.86 7.13 2.31
N TYR A 265 12.20 7.18 3.47
CA TYR A 265 12.73 6.58 4.71
C TYR A 265 12.86 5.06 4.62
N ASN A 266 11.96 4.40 3.90
CA ASN A 266 11.96 2.94 3.76
C ASN A 266 12.22 2.48 2.31
N ALA A 267 12.12 3.37 1.30
CA ALA A 267 12.49 3.10 -0.09
C ALA A 267 13.24 4.30 -0.76
N PRO A 268 14.45 4.67 -0.27
CA PRO A 268 15.16 5.88 -0.73
C PRO A 268 15.58 5.85 -2.20
N VAL A 269 16.04 4.71 -2.73
CA VAL A 269 16.47 4.60 -4.13
C VAL A 269 15.25 4.63 -5.05
N THR A 270 14.20 3.89 -4.69
CA THR A 270 12.98 3.75 -5.49
C THR A 270 12.21 5.07 -5.57
N ALA A 271 11.98 5.72 -4.43
CA ALA A 271 11.33 7.03 -4.37
C ALA A 271 12.21 8.14 -4.95
N GLY A 272 13.53 8.10 -4.74
CA GLY A 272 14.47 9.06 -5.31
C GLY A 272 14.47 9.05 -6.84
N ASN A 273 14.53 7.86 -7.45
CA ASN A 273 14.42 7.69 -8.89
C ASN A 273 13.05 8.16 -9.41
N PHE A 274 11.94 7.86 -8.74
CA PHE A 274 10.63 8.35 -9.16
C PHE A 274 10.55 9.89 -9.15
N VAL A 275 11.03 10.56 -8.10
CA VAL A 275 11.03 12.03 -8.02
C VAL A 275 11.96 12.65 -9.08
N ASP A 276 13.13 12.06 -9.37
CA ASP A 276 13.99 12.48 -10.48
C ASP A 276 13.27 12.41 -11.85
N LEU A 277 12.49 11.35 -12.10
CA LEU A 277 11.69 11.20 -13.32
C LEU A 277 10.51 12.19 -13.38
N VAL A 278 9.87 12.49 -12.26
CA VAL A 278 8.84 13.56 -12.17
C VAL A 278 9.45 14.93 -12.48
N GLN A 279 10.62 15.26 -11.91
CA GLN A 279 11.34 16.51 -12.21
C GLN A 279 11.86 16.61 -13.66
N ARG A 280 11.90 15.47 -14.38
CA ARG A 280 12.20 15.40 -15.82
C ARG A 280 10.96 15.50 -16.71
N HIS A 281 9.75 15.65 -16.13
CA HIS A 281 8.46 15.57 -16.84
C HIS A 281 8.27 14.23 -17.60
N PHE A 282 8.88 13.14 -17.13
CA PHE A 282 8.87 11.85 -17.85
C PHE A 282 7.46 11.24 -17.99
N TYR A 283 6.59 11.47 -17.01
CA TYR A 283 5.22 10.95 -16.99
C TYR A 283 4.19 11.92 -17.62
N ASP A 284 4.61 13.14 -18.00
CA ASP A 284 3.70 14.19 -18.44
C ASP A 284 3.25 13.93 -19.89
N GLY A 285 1.95 13.75 -20.08
CA GLY A 285 1.33 13.35 -21.34
C GLY A 285 1.27 11.83 -21.58
N MET A 286 1.78 11.01 -20.65
CA MET A 286 1.80 9.55 -20.80
C MET A 286 0.39 8.95 -20.63
N GLU A 287 0.04 7.95 -21.45
CA GLU A 287 -1.20 7.19 -21.26
C GLU A 287 -1.06 6.13 -20.17
N ILE A 288 -2.18 5.66 -19.61
CA ILE A 288 -2.24 4.48 -18.73
C ILE A 288 -2.22 3.23 -19.62
N GLN A 289 -1.10 2.49 -19.63
CA GLN A 289 -0.91 1.31 -20.47
C GLN A 289 -1.75 0.11 -19.99
N ARG A 290 -2.01 -0.01 -18.69
CA ARG A 290 -2.78 -1.12 -18.10
C ARG A 290 -3.68 -0.66 -16.96
N ALA A 291 -4.95 -1.04 -17.02
CA ALA A 291 -5.92 -0.97 -15.93
C ALA A 291 -6.83 -2.20 -16.03
N ASP A 292 -6.68 -3.15 -15.10
CA ASP A 292 -7.34 -4.47 -15.16
C ASP A 292 -8.28 -4.76 -13.97
N GLY A 293 -8.53 -3.75 -13.13
CA GLY A 293 -9.32 -3.85 -11.90
C GLY A 293 -8.56 -4.42 -10.69
N PHE A 294 -7.34 -4.91 -10.88
CA PHE A 294 -6.41 -5.27 -9.79
C PHE A 294 -5.31 -4.22 -9.64
N VAL A 295 -4.78 -3.72 -10.77
CA VAL A 295 -3.79 -2.65 -10.81
C VAL A 295 -4.11 -1.61 -11.88
N VAL A 296 -3.66 -0.37 -11.64
CA VAL A 296 -3.39 0.63 -12.67
C VAL A 296 -1.87 0.73 -12.80
N GLN A 297 -1.31 0.58 -14.00
CA GLN A 297 0.13 0.60 -14.26
C GLN A 297 0.46 1.57 -15.40
N THR A 298 1.56 2.30 -15.23
CA THR A 298 2.10 3.26 -16.21
C THR A 298 3.62 3.32 -16.17
N GLY A 299 4.24 4.25 -16.91
CA GLY A 299 5.70 4.50 -16.91
C GLY A 299 6.49 3.77 -17.98
N ASP A 300 5.80 3.14 -18.94
CA ASP A 300 6.37 2.41 -20.08
C ASP A 300 6.51 3.35 -21.31
N PRO A 301 7.72 3.71 -21.76
CA PRO A 301 7.92 4.76 -22.75
C PRO A 301 7.63 4.29 -24.19
N GLU A 302 7.29 5.23 -25.08
CA GLU A 302 7.08 4.90 -26.50
C GLU A 302 8.36 4.41 -27.19
N GLY A 303 8.29 3.24 -27.83
CA GLY A 303 9.33 2.73 -28.73
C GLY A 303 9.87 1.36 -28.32
N PRO A 304 11.18 1.09 -28.55
CA PRO A 304 11.83 -0.16 -28.19
C PRO A 304 12.55 -0.10 -26.82
N ALA A 305 12.21 0.87 -25.98
CA ALA A 305 12.78 1.03 -24.65
C ALA A 305 11.79 0.52 -23.60
N GLU A 306 12.24 -0.36 -22.71
CA GLU A 306 11.38 -1.01 -21.69
C GLU A 306 11.37 -0.24 -20.36
N GLY A 307 12.10 0.89 -20.31
CA GLY A 307 12.23 1.78 -19.16
C GLY A 307 12.99 3.07 -19.49
N PHE A 308 13.28 3.91 -18.49
CA PHE A 308 13.93 5.20 -18.70
C PHE A 308 15.38 5.05 -19.20
N ILE A 309 15.65 5.58 -20.40
CA ILE A 309 17.00 5.67 -20.97
C ILE A 309 17.69 6.94 -20.43
N ASP A 310 18.82 6.79 -19.74
CA ASP A 310 19.57 7.91 -19.20
C ASP A 310 20.32 8.68 -20.31
N PRO A 311 20.03 9.98 -20.55
CA PRO A 311 20.65 10.76 -21.62
C PRO A 311 22.17 10.99 -21.47
N SER A 312 22.78 10.59 -20.36
CA SER A 312 24.24 10.67 -20.15
C SER A 312 24.98 9.36 -20.44
N THR A 313 24.28 8.22 -20.50
CA THR A 313 24.88 6.89 -20.72
C THR A 313 24.31 6.13 -21.92
N GLU A 314 23.21 6.60 -22.50
CA GLU A 314 22.47 5.97 -23.60
C GLU A 314 21.97 4.54 -23.28
N LYS A 315 21.76 4.25 -21.98
CA LYS A 315 21.28 2.96 -21.46
C LYS A 315 20.06 3.13 -20.57
N THR A 316 19.25 2.08 -20.48
CA THR A 316 18.20 1.96 -19.45
C THR A 316 18.82 2.11 -18.06
N ARG A 317 18.30 3.05 -17.26
CA ARG A 317 18.58 3.10 -15.83
C ARG A 317 17.72 2.05 -15.14
N THR A 318 18.34 1.10 -14.47
CA THR A 318 17.65 0.23 -13.53
C THR A 318 18.00 0.60 -12.08
N ILE A 319 17.14 0.19 -11.15
CA ILE A 319 17.28 0.34 -9.71
C ILE A 319 17.07 -1.04 -9.04
N PRO A 320 17.65 -1.27 -7.85
CA PRO A 320 17.47 -2.52 -7.13
C PRO A 320 16.03 -2.71 -6.62
N LEU A 321 15.62 -3.96 -6.40
CA LEU A 321 14.49 -4.25 -5.51
C LEU A 321 14.84 -3.79 -4.10
N GLU A 322 13.99 -2.97 -3.49
CA GLU A 322 14.26 -2.30 -2.20
C GLU A 322 13.12 -2.61 -1.22
N ILE A 323 13.42 -3.37 -0.15
CA ILE A 323 12.40 -3.88 0.78
C ILE A 323 12.82 -3.65 2.23
N MET A 324 12.10 -2.79 2.94
CA MET A 324 12.29 -2.56 4.37
C MET A 324 11.37 -3.42 5.24
N VAL A 325 11.97 -4.12 6.20
CA VAL A 325 11.31 -5.06 7.12
C VAL A 325 11.15 -4.44 8.52
N GLU A 326 10.08 -4.80 9.23
CA GLU A 326 9.91 -4.41 10.64
C GLU A 326 11.02 -4.98 11.53
N GLY A 327 11.57 -4.14 12.41
CA GLY A 327 12.68 -4.49 13.30
C GLY A 327 14.08 -4.36 12.69
N GLU A 328 14.21 -4.33 11.36
CA GLU A 328 15.48 -4.11 10.68
C GLU A 328 15.90 -2.63 10.64
N LYS A 329 17.20 -2.39 10.44
CA LYS A 329 17.82 -1.04 10.49
C LYS A 329 17.91 -0.35 9.13
N SER A 330 17.90 -1.12 8.05
CA SER A 330 18.05 -0.66 6.67
C SER A 330 17.34 -1.66 5.74
N PRO A 331 16.82 -1.23 4.57
CA PRO A 331 16.18 -2.14 3.63
C PRO A 331 17.16 -3.18 3.09
N PHE A 332 16.61 -4.33 2.69
CA PHE A 332 17.29 -5.29 1.84
C PHE A 332 17.26 -4.79 0.39
N TYR A 333 18.35 -5.02 -0.33
CA TYR A 333 18.52 -4.64 -1.74
C TYR A 333 18.73 -5.87 -2.61
N GLY A 334 18.03 -5.95 -3.74
CA GLY A 334 18.24 -6.94 -4.80
C GLY A 334 17.97 -8.41 -4.43
N ALA A 335 17.07 -8.65 -3.47
CA ALA A 335 16.58 -9.99 -3.14
C ALA A 335 15.14 -9.93 -2.59
N THR A 336 14.31 -10.90 -2.93
CA THR A 336 12.96 -11.05 -2.36
C THR A 336 13.00 -11.59 -0.92
N LEU A 337 11.93 -11.36 -0.15
CA LEU A 337 11.80 -11.98 1.18
C LEU A 337 11.71 -13.52 1.11
N GLU A 338 11.30 -14.10 -0.02
CA GLU A 338 11.25 -15.56 -0.20
C GLU A 338 12.64 -16.18 -0.39
N GLU A 339 13.53 -15.49 -1.11
CA GLU A 339 14.94 -15.89 -1.29
C GLU A 339 15.77 -15.68 -0.01
N LEU A 340 15.48 -14.61 0.74
CA LEU A 340 16.05 -14.38 2.07
C LEU A 340 15.51 -15.36 3.14
N GLY A 341 14.49 -16.16 2.80
CA GLY A 341 13.86 -17.13 3.71
C GLY A 341 12.92 -16.51 4.75
N LEU A 342 12.58 -15.24 4.59
CA LEU A 342 11.83 -14.39 5.53
C LEU A 342 10.31 -14.43 5.30
N TYR A 343 9.74 -15.62 5.04
CA TYR A 343 8.32 -15.88 4.70
C TYR A 343 7.25 -15.39 5.72
N LYS A 344 7.66 -14.76 6.83
CA LYS A 344 6.79 -14.21 7.88
C LYS A 344 7.15 -12.77 8.26
N ALA A 345 8.19 -12.20 7.67
CA ALA A 345 8.56 -10.82 7.92
C ALA A 345 7.46 -9.89 7.39
N GLN A 346 7.14 -8.84 8.16
CA GLN A 346 6.23 -7.80 7.74
C GLN A 346 7.06 -6.64 7.17
N THR A 347 6.64 -6.09 6.03
CA THR A 347 7.28 -4.90 5.46
C THR A 347 6.75 -3.65 6.14
N LYS A 348 7.62 -2.65 6.36
CA LYS A 348 7.18 -1.35 6.88
C LYS A 348 6.25 -0.59 5.91
N LEU A 349 6.35 -0.91 4.62
CA LEU A 349 5.45 -0.46 3.57
C LEU A 349 4.74 -1.69 2.97
N PRO A 350 3.58 -2.11 3.51
CA PRO A 350 2.81 -3.24 3.00
C PRO A 350 1.75 -2.80 1.97
N PHE A 351 1.36 -3.72 1.10
CA PHE A 351 0.29 -3.60 0.10
C PHE A 351 -1.12 -3.68 0.72
N ASN A 352 -1.35 -3.03 1.87
CA ASN A 352 -2.60 -3.11 2.63
C ASN A 352 -3.63 -2.02 2.30
N ALA A 353 -3.19 -0.88 1.78
CA ALA A 353 -4.08 0.23 1.40
C ALA A 353 -4.48 0.17 -0.08
N PHE A 354 -5.71 0.58 -0.37
CA PHE A 354 -6.12 0.91 -1.74
C PHE A 354 -5.29 2.11 -2.23
N GLY A 355 -4.75 2.05 -3.46
CA GLY A 355 -3.83 3.07 -3.96
C GLY A 355 -2.41 2.97 -3.38
N THR A 356 -1.99 1.83 -2.85
CA THR A 356 -0.56 1.55 -2.58
C THR A 356 0.23 1.63 -3.88
N MET A 357 1.32 2.39 -3.90
CA MET A 357 2.16 2.64 -5.08
C MET A 357 3.49 1.89 -4.99
N ALA A 358 3.82 1.15 -6.05
CA ALA A 358 5.02 0.34 -6.12
C ALA A 358 5.69 0.37 -7.51
N MET A 359 6.97 0.03 -7.54
CA MET A 359 7.78 -0.08 -8.76
C MET A 359 7.50 -1.43 -9.44
N ALA A 360 7.22 -1.41 -10.74
CA ALA A 360 7.14 -2.63 -11.55
C ALA A 360 8.54 -3.12 -11.93
N ARG A 361 8.68 -4.43 -12.10
CA ARG A 361 9.93 -5.13 -12.44
C ARG A 361 9.63 -6.43 -13.19
N ASP A 362 10.62 -6.98 -13.86
CA ASP A 362 10.55 -8.34 -14.42
C ASP A 362 10.51 -9.40 -13.30
N GLU A 363 9.71 -10.45 -13.49
CA GLU A 363 9.45 -11.48 -12.47
C GLU A 363 10.73 -12.19 -11.99
N PHE A 364 11.71 -12.38 -12.88
CA PHE A 364 12.93 -13.16 -12.64
C PHE A 364 14.20 -12.33 -12.48
N GLU A 365 14.12 -10.99 -12.48
CA GLU A 365 15.25 -10.11 -12.25
C GLU A 365 14.86 -8.98 -11.27
N ASP A 366 15.26 -9.12 -10.01
CA ASP A 366 14.93 -8.19 -8.94
C ASP A 366 15.42 -6.75 -9.22
N ASN A 367 16.56 -6.60 -9.90
CA ASN A 367 17.19 -5.31 -10.19
C ASN A 367 16.84 -4.73 -11.58
N SER A 368 15.66 -5.09 -12.11
CA SER A 368 15.15 -4.63 -13.42
C SER A 368 14.25 -3.39 -13.33
N GLY A 369 13.80 -2.99 -12.13
CA GLY A 369 12.90 -1.84 -11.95
C GLY A 369 13.50 -0.55 -12.53
N SER A 370 12.69 0.28 -13.18
CA SER A 370 13.18 1.44 -13.93
C SER A 370 12.25 2.66 -13.84
N SER A 371 11.27 2.77 -14.72
CA SER A 371 10.30 3.88 -14.74
C SER A 371 8.85 3.42 -14.62
N GLN A 372 8.58 2.12 -14.76
CA GLN A 372 7.24 1.58 -14.70
C GLN A 372 6.73 1.51 -13.25
N VAL A 373 5.56 2.09 -12.97
CA VAL A 373 4.96 2.17 -11.63
C VAL A 373 3.52 1.70 -11.67
N PHE A 374 3.04 1.15 -10.56
CA PHE A 374 1.65 0.71 -10.45
C PHE A 374 1.00 1.05 -9.10
N TRP A 375 -0.32 1.21 -9.13
CA TRP A 375 -1.19 1.39 -7.98
C TRP A 375 -2.10 0.18 -7.81
N LEU A 376 -2.18 -0.34 -6.57
CA LEU A 376 -3.03 -1.48 -6.23
C LEU A 376 -4.50 -1.03 -6.03
N LEU A 377 -5.41 -1.54 -6.87
CA LEU A 377 -6.86 -1.32 -6.76
C LEU A 377 -7.58 -2.38 -5.89
N LYS A 378 -6.88 -3.43 -5.47
CA LYS A 378 -7.47 -4.51 -4.67
C LYS A 378 -7.15 -4.33 -3.19
N GLU A 379 -8.18 -4.12 -2.37
CA GLU A 379 -8.08 -4.38 -0.93
C GLU A 379 -7.58 -5.81 -0.70
N SER A 380 -6.55 -5.96 0.11
CA SER A 380 -5.82 -7.23 0.25
C SER A 380 -6.71 -8.36 0.75
N GLU A 381 -6.92 -9.36 -0.11
CA GLU A 381 -7.36 -10.69 0.31
C GLU A 381 -6.16 -11.38 0.99
N LEU A 382 -5.96 -11.03 2.26
CA LEU A 382 -4.90 -11.63 3.06
C LEU A 382 -5.03 -13.15 3.10
N THR A 383 -3.88 -13.81 3.09
CA THR A 383 -3.77 -15.22 3.47
C THR A 383 -4.32 -15.44 4.89
N PRO A 384 -4.71 -16.67 5.28
CA PRO A 384 -5.13 -16.99 6.65
C PRO A 384 -4.07 -16.69 7.74
N SER A 385 -2.84 -16.38 7.33
CA SER A 385 -1.71 -15.91 8.13
C SER A 385 -1.59 -14.38 8.23
N ASN A 386 -2.59 -13.62 7.76
CA ASN A 386 -2.59 -12.15 7.66
C ASN A 386 -1.47 -11.52 6.78
N ALA A 387 -0.86 -12.30 5.88
CA ALA A 387 0.15 -11.79 4.93
C ALA A 387 -0.46 -11.55 3.53
N ASN A 388 -0.02 -10.50 2.84
CA ASN A 388 -0.30 -10.28 1.43
C ASN A 388 0.68 -11.11 0.56
N ILE A 389 0.31 -11.37 -0.70
CA ILE A 389 1.11 -12.12 -1.67
C ILE A 389 2.11 -11.20 -2.39
N LEU A 390 1.87 -9.88 -2.41
CA LEU A 390 2.75 -8.89 -3.04
C LEU A 390 3.85 -8.35 -2.09
N ASP A 391 3.63 -8.43 -0.77
CA ASP A 391 4.61 -8.00 0.23
C ASP A 391 5.89 -8.82 0.09
N GLY A 392 7.05 -8.14 0.08
CA GLY A 392 8.35 -8.81 -0.07
C GLY A 392 8.73 -9.25 -1.48
N ARG A 393 7.93 -8.91 -2.51
CA ARG A 393 8.23 -9.18 -3.93
C ARG A 393 8.47 -7.93 -4.78
N TYR A 394 7.92 -6.78 -4.37
CA TYR A 394 8.01 -5.49 -5.05
C TYR A 394 8.39 -4.37 -4.07
N ALA A 395 9.08 -3.34 -4.56
CA ALA A 395 9.37 -2.13 -3.80
C ALA A 395 8.13 -1.23 -3.75
N VAL A 396 7.42 -1.24 -2.62
CA VAL A 396 6.43 -0.21 -2.27
C VAL A 396 7.20 1.04 -1.86
N PHE A 397 6.83 2.20 -2.40
CA PHE A 397 7.54 3.45 -2.12
C PHE A 397 6.61 4.67 -1.91
N GLY A 398 5.29 4.48 -1.94
CA GLY A 398 4.34 5.54 -1.63
C GLY A 398 2.89 5.07 -1.54
N TYR A 399 2.01 5.99 -1.16
CA TYR A 399 0.57 5.76 -1.07
C TYR A 399 -0.21 6.99 -1.55
N VAL A 400 -1.33 6.76 -2.24
CA VAL A 400 -2.32 7.82 -2.51
C VAL A 400 -3.07 8.13 -1.21
N THR A 401 -3.10 9.41 -0.80
CA THR A 401 -3.68 9.86 0.48
C THR A 401 -4.89 10.80 0.32
N GLU A 402 -5.20 11.25 -0.90
CA GLU A 402 -6.45 11.93 -1.25
C GLU A 402 -6.92 11.48 -2.64
N ASN A 403 -8.24 11.35 -2.78
CA ASN A 403 -8.95 10.92 -4.00
C ASN A 403 -8.62 9.48 -4.46
N GLU A 404 -8.07 8.65 -3.57
CA GLU A 404 -7.66 7.27 -3.83
C GLU A 404 -8.75 6.44 -4.51
N GLY A 405 -10.02 6.56 -4.07
CA GLY A 405 -11.15 5.85 -4.67
C GLY A 405 -11.40 6.16 -6.16
N LEU A 406 -10.94 7.29 -6.68
CA LEU A 406 -11.09 7.62 -8.12
C LEU A 406 -10.13 6.83 -9.02
N LEU A 407 -9.13 6.11 -8.47
CA LEU A 407 -8.29 5.21 -9.27
C LEU A 407 -9.11 4.05 -9.86
N ALA A 408 -10.26 3.71 -9.28
CA ALA A 408 -11.18 2.70 -9.81
C ALA A 408 -11.90 3.14 -11.11
N ASP A 409 -11.99 4.45 -11.37
CA ASP A 409 -12.56 5.02 -12.59
C ASP A 409 -11.53 5.16 -13.73
N VAL A 410 -10.23 4.97 -13.43
CA VAL A 410 -9.11 5.10 -14.38
C VAL A 410 -8.97 3.86 -15.26
N LYS A 411 -8.78 4.07 -16.57
CA LYS A 411 -8.83 3.05 -17.63
C LYS A 411 -7.56 3.06 -18.48
N VAL A 412 -7.38 1.98 -19.25
CA VAL A 412 -6.38 1.93 -20.32
C VAL A 412 -6.64 3.07 -21.31
N GLY A 413 -5.59 3.84 -21.60
CA GLY A 413 -5.65 5.01 -22.46
C GLY A 413 -6.07 6.31 -21.77
N ASP A 414 -6.38 6.34 -20.48
CA ASP A 414 -6.46 7.63 -19.75
C ASP A 414 -5.09 8.31 -19.73
N VAL A 415 -5.02 9.64 -19.58
CA VAL A 415 -3.76 10.40 -19.79
C VAL A 415 -3.33 11.10 -18.53
N ILE A 416 -2.11 10.84 -18.06
CA ILE A 416 -1.45 11.65 -17.03
C ILE A 416 -1.11 13.00 -17.67
N GLN A 417 -1.82 14.06 -17.29
CA GLN A 417 -1.57 15.41 -17.80
C GLN A 417 -0.24 15.95 -17.28
N SER A 418 0.04 15.72 -15.99
CA SER A 418 1.29 16.05 -15.34
C SER A 418 1.42 15.36 -13.99
N ILE A 419 2.65 15.07 -13.55
CA ILE A 419 2.98 14.83 -12.14
C ILE A 419 3.84 15.99 -11.63
N GLN A 420 3.50 16.55 -10.46
CA GLN A 420 4.22 17.71 -9.90
C GLN A 420 4.57 17.49 -8.43
N VAL A 421 5.78 17.86 -8.02
CA VAL A 421 6.20 17.80 -6.61
C VAL A 421 5.67 19.02 -5.86
N VAL A 422 4.91 18.77 -4.79
CA VAL A 422 4.21 19.77 -3.96
C VAL A 422 5.07 20.18 -2.76
N SER A 423 5.80 19.22 -2.16
CA SER A 423 6.71 19.42 -1.03
C SER A 423 7.75 18.31 -0.95
N GLY A 424 8.85 18.53 -0.21
CA GLY A 424 9.88 17.51 0.02
C GLY A 424 10.85 17.30 -1.14
N LEU A 425 10.90 18.20 -2.12
CA LEU A 425 11.89 18.18 -3.20
C LEU A 425 13.31 18.40 -2.66
N GLU A 426 13.42 19.18 -1.60
CA GLU A 426 14.63 19.41 -0.80
C GLU A 426 15.22 18.14 -0.18
N ASN A 427 14.45 17.05 -0.09
CA ASN A 427 14.93 15.73 0.36
C ASN A 427 15.55 14.91 -0.78
N LEU A 428 15.46 15.34 -2.04
CA LEU A 428 16.09 14.67 -3.18
C LEU A 428 17.58 14.99 -3.25
N VAL A 429 18.41 13.96 -3.10
CA VAL A 429 19.87 14.01 -3.17
C VAL A 429 20.34 13.37 -4.47
N ASN A 430 21.42 13.89 -5.06
CA ASN A 430 21.95 13.49 -6.37
C ASN A 430 20.91 13.53 -7.52
N PRO A 431 20.15 14.63 -7.72
CA PRO A 431 19.31 14.76 -8.90
C PRO A 431 20.16 14.63 -10.16
N SER A 432 19.76 13.74 -11.07
CA SER A 432 20.45 13.49 -12.33
C SER A 432 19.99 14.45 -13.44
N TYR A 433 18.83 15.09 -13.26
CA TYR A 433 18.39 16.18 -14.12
C TYR A 433 19.27 17.41 -13.90
N LYS A 434 19.61 18.09 -15.00
CA LYS A 434 20.35 19.35 -14.94
C LYS A 434 19.40 20.44 -14.48
N ILE A 435 19.50 20.83 -13.20
CA ILE A 435 18.92 22.10 -12.73
C ILE A 435 19.51 23.21 -13.62
N ALA A 436 18.63 23.92 -14.34
CA ALA A 436 19.02 25.13 -15.06
C ALA A 436 19.23 26.25 -14.01
N ALA A 437 20.48 26.68 -13.88
CA ALA A 437 20.91 27.73 -12.94
C ALA A 437 20.83 29.14 -13.55
#